data_AF-A0A6G8DFJ1-F1
#
_entry.id   AF-A0A6G8DFJ1-F1
#
_cell.length_a   1.000
_cell.length_b   1.000
_cell.length_c   1.000
_cell.angle_alpha   90.00
_cell.angle_beta   90.00
_cell.angle_gamma   90.00
#
_symmetry.space_group_name_H-M   'P 1'
#
loop_
_entity.id
_entity.type
_entity.pdbx_description
1 polymer ?
#
loop_
_entity_poly.entity_id
_entity_poly.type
_entity_poly.pdbx_seq_one_letter_code
_entity_poly.pdbx_strand_id
1 'polypeptide(L)'
;MAGQLKPSYKEVKEKFEKVREISREVTYEQLAPVLKNRLGQAILRGNIGIDGFTFEAQRKLKSWERSGLRRVAWDWEAVSKSYRTHPKRFELSIWFKGLELGGASIGRPTWSGGKLRLDYIESHPMGTPLDGLVTDISVAAGMVYANAIGATQLRIMNPVNTAVKDHYLSKPGFAFNERGNFCYRDL
;
A
#
# COMPACT_ATOMS: atom_id res chain seq x y z
N MET A 1 36.48 -20.00 -5.88
CA MET A 1 35.47 -18.94 -5.83
C MET A 1 34.61 -19.15 -4.59
N ALA A 2 34.73 -18.31 -3.57
CA ALA A 2 33.89 -18.40 -2.39
C ALA A 2 32.46 -17.97 -2.77
N GLY A 3 31.51 -18.91 -2.76
CA GLY A 3 30.11 -18.59 -2.99
C GLY A 3 29.62 -17.64 -1.89
N GLN A 4 29.07 -16.48 -2.28
CA GLN A 4 28.41 -15.58 -1.33
C GLN A 4 27.36 -16.38 -0.54
N LEU A 5 27.52 -16.44 0.78
CA LEU A 5 26.54 -17.04 1.68
C LEU A 5 25.20 -16.32 1.49
N LYS A 6 24.13 -17.10 1.28
CA LYS A 6 22.78 -16.53 1.20
C LYS A 6 22.45 -15.88 2.55
N PRO A 7 21.89 -14.65 2.55
CA PRO A 7 21.54 -13.98 3.80
C PRO A 7 20.48 -14.78 4.56
N SER A 8 20.60 -14.79 5.89
CA SER A 8 19.63 -15.38 6.80
C SER A 8 18.28 -14.64 6.75
N TYR A 9 17.22 -15.31 7.22
CA TYR A 9 15.90 -14.68 7.35
C TYR A 9 15.94 -13.40 8.19
N LYS A 10 16.74 -13.39 9.28
CA LYS A 10 16.86 -12.23 10.17
C LYS A 10 17.48 -11.03 9.44
N GLU A 11 18.57 -11.24 8.71
CA GLU A 11 19.22 -10.19 7.94
C GLU A 11 18.31 -9.63 6.84
N VAL A 12 17.58 -10.51 6.12
CA VAL A 12 16.60 -10.08 5.12
C VAL A 12 15.48 -9.29 5.79
N LYS A 13 14.95 -9.75 6.93
CA LYS A 13 13.89 -9.05 7.64
C LYS A 13 14.33 -7.65 8.07
N GLU A 14 15.49 -7.53 8.72
CA GLU A 14 16.03 -6.24 9.19
C GLU A 14 16.28 -5.27 8.03
N LYS A 15 16.86 -5.75 6.92
CA LYS A 15 17.03 -4.95 5.70
C LYS A 15 15.69 -4.37 5.23
N PHE A 16 14.68 -5.22 5.12
CA PHE A 16 13.40 -4.82 4.55
C PHE A 16 12.51 -4.05 5.54
N GLU A 17 12.73 -4.13 6.85
CA GLU A 17 12.13 -3.17 7.80
C GLU A 17 12.62 -1.75 7.51
N LYS A 18 13.94 -1.57 7.31
CA LYS A 18 14.52 -0.25 6.95
C LYS A 18 13.97 0.27 5.61
N VAL A 19 13.84 -0.60 4.61
CA VAL A 19 13.24 -0.21 3.32
C VAL A 19 11.79 0.25 3.49
N ARG A 20 11.00 -0.46 4.32
CA ARG A 20 9.62 -0.07 4.64
C ARG A 20 9.57 1.31 5.32
N GLU A 21 10.42 1.54 6.32
CA GLU A 21 10.51 2.81 7.04
C GLU A 21 10.85 3.97 6.10
N ILE A 22 11.96 3.87 5.37
CA ILE A 22 12.40 4.90 4.41
C ILE A 22 11.33 5.16 3.35
N SER A 23 10.65 4.10 2.87
CA SER A 23 9.62 4.28 1.85
C SER A 23 8.45 5.13 2.33
N ARG A 24 8.08 5.02 3.61
CA ARG A 24 7.01 5.82 4.22
C ARG A 24 7.45 7.25 4.45
N GLU A 25 8.65 7.45 4.99
CA GLU A 25 9.23 8.78 5.22
C GLU A 25 9.34 9.58 3.92
N VAL A 26 9.98 8.99 2.90
CA VAL A 26 10.15 9.63 1.59
C VAL A 26 8.80 9.92 0.95
N THR A 27 7.82 9.02 1.07
CA THR A 27 6.47 9.27 0.55
C THR A 27 5.83 10.45 1.24
N TYR A 28 5.91 10.53 2.57
CA TYR A 28 5.36 11.64 3.34
C TYR A 28 5.99 12.98 2.93
N GLU A 29 7.32 13.02 2.78
CA GLU A 29 8.03 14.23 2.36
C GLU A 29 7.66 14.68 0.94
N GLN A 30 7.36 13.73 0.05
CA GLN A 30 6.93 14.00 -1.33
C GLN A 30 5.46 14.41 -1.45
N LEU A 31 4.64 14.26 -0.40
CA LEU A 31 3.27 14.75 -0.43
C LEU A 31 3.25 16.28 -0.61
N ALA A 32 2.37 16.76 -1.48
CA ALA A 32 2.12 18.18 -1.61
C ALA A 32 1.68 18.77 -0.26
N PRO A 33 2.05 20.02 0.08
CA PRO A 33 1.65 20.66 1.34
C PRO A 33 0.13 20.68 1.55
N VAL A 34 -0.63 20.74 0.45
CA VAL A 34 -2.09 20.65 0.42
C VAL A 34 -2.50 19.67 -0.67
N LEU A 35 -3.30 18.67 -0.31
CA LEU A 35 -3.95 17.75 -1.22
C LEU A 35 -5.44 18.06 -1.32
N LYS A 36 -6.10 17.59 -2.38
CA LYS A 36 -7.56 17.68 -2.52
C LYS A 36 -8.16 16.28 -2.41
N ASN A 37 -9.11 16.09 -1.51
CA ASN A 37 -9.84 14.83 -1.41
C ASN A 37 -10.85 14.67 -2.56
N ARG A 38 -11.61 13.56 -2.57
CA ARG A 38 -12.62 13.27 -3.59
C ARG A 38 -13.67 14.39 -3.76
N LEU A 39 -13.97 15.14 -2.70
CA LEU A 39 -14.93 16.24 -2.71
C LEU A 39 -14.29 17.59 -3.06
N GLY A 40 -12.99 17.61 -3.41
CA GLY A 40 -12.25 18.83 -3.70
C GLY A 40 -11.83 19.62 -2.44
N GLN A 41 -12.05 19.07 -1.25
CA GLN A 41 -11.69 19.73 0.01
C GLN A 41 -10.18 19.68 0.26
N ALA A 42 -9.63 20.77 0.76
CA ALA A 42 -8.21 20.87 1.09
C ALA A 42 -7.85 20.03 2.32
N ILE A 43 -6.86 19.16 2.17
CA ILE A 43 -6.27 18.35 3.23
C ILE A 43 -4.81 18.78 3.38
N LEU A 44 -4.46 19.34 4.54
CA LEU A 44 -3.07 19.69 4.85
C LEU A 44 -2.23 18.42 5.03
N ARG A 45 -1.01 18.41 4.49
CA ARG A 45 -0.05 17.30 4.67
C ARG A 45 0.14 16.91 6.13
N GLY A 46 0.23 17.89 7.03
CA GLY A 46 0.39 17.67 8.47
C GLY A 46 -0.80 16.96 9.15
N ASN A 47 -1.94 16.84 8.48
CA ASN A 47 -3.07 16.03 8.95
C ASN A 47 -3.01 14.58 8.46
N ILE A 48 -2.00 14.20 7.67
CA ILE A 48 -1.84 12.85 7.12
C ILE A 48 -0.72 12.14 7.86
N GLY A 49 -1.01 10.98 8.44
CA GLY A 49 0.00 10.05 8.94
C GLY A 49 0.21 8.88 7.99
N ILE A 50 1.44 8.41 7.86
CA ILE A 50 1.82 7.24 7.05
C ILE A 50 2.64 6.32 7.96
N ASP A 51 2.17 5.09 8.17
CA ASP A 51 2.81 4.11 9.06
C ASP A 51 2.73 2.69 8.47
N GLY A 52 3.30 1.68 9.13
CA GLY A 52 3.11 0.26 8.82
C GLY A 52 1.85 -0.31 9.46
N PHE A 53 1.77 -1.64 9.56
CA PHE A 53 0.65 -2.33 10.22
C PHE A 53 0.91 -2.48 11.72
N THR A 54 0.85 -1.35 12.44
CA THR A 54 0.96 -1.30 13.89
C THR A 54 -0.22 -2.01 14.59
N PHE A 55 -0.11 -2.22 15.90
CA PHE A 55 -1.20 -2.77 16.69
C PHE A 55 -2.48 -1.92 16.57
N GLU A 56 -2.36 -0.59 16.57
CA GLU A 56 -3.51 0.31 16.42
C GLU A 56 -4.12 0.22 15.02
N ALA A 57 -3.29 0.14 13.97
CA ALA A 57 -3.77 -0.10 12.60
C ALA A 57 -4.59 -1.40 12.52
N GLN A 58 -4.05 -2.50 13.06
CA GLN A 58 -4.73 -3.80 13.08
C GLN A 58 -6.04 -3.75 13.87
N ARG A 59 -6.08 -3.03 15.00
CA ARG A 59 -7.30 -2.83 15.80
C ARG A 59 -8.37 -2.09 15.01
N LYS A 60 -8.00 -1.03 14.30
CA LYS A 60 -8.93 -0.26 13.44
C LYS A 60 -9.41 -1.10 12.25
N LEU A 61 -8.52 -1.81 11.56
CA LEU A 61 -8.93 -2.73 10.48
C LEU A 61 -9.91 -3.79 10.96
N LYS A 62 -9.69 -4.37 12.15
CA LYS A 62 -10.65 -5.32 12.75
C LYS A 62 -12.00 -4.69 13.07
N SER A 63 -12.05 -3.40 13.38
CA SER A 63 -13.33 -2.68 13.56
C SER A 63 -14.09 -2.49 12.24
N TRP A 64 -13.38 -2.36 11.11
CA TRP A 64 -14.03 -2.28 9.79
C TRP A 64 -14.76 -3.57 9.46
N GLU A 65 -14.18 -4.74 9.80
CA GLU A 65 -14.82 -6.04 9.62
C GLU A 65 -16.19 -6.11 10.28
N ARG A 66 -16.33 -5.49 11.46
CA ARG A 66 -17.57 -5.48 12.25
C ARG A 66 -18.60 -4.48 11.75
N SER A 67 -18.24 -3.58 10.83
CA SER A 67 -19.15 -2.53 10.35
C SER A 67 -20.25 -3.06 9.43
N GLY A 68 -20.03 -4.19 8.74
CA GLY A 68 -20.92 -4.66 7.67
C GLY A 68 -20.96 -3.78 6.42
N LEU A 69 -20.16 -2.71 6.37
CA LEU A 69 -20.16 -1.70 5.29
C LEU A 69 -18.98 -1.89 4.31
N ARG A 70 -18.10 -2.86 4.58
CA ARG A 70 -16.98 -3.19 3.70
C ARG A 70 -17.49 -3.70 2.36
N ARG A 71 -16.82 -3.27 1.29
CA ARG A 71 -17.14 -3.64 -0.11
C ARG A 71 -16.07 -4.55 -0.72
N VAL A 72 -15.36 -5.27 0.13
CA VAL A 72 -14.24 -6.14 -0.24
C VAL A 72 -14.43 -7.51 0.40
N ALA A 73 -13.87 -8.55 -0.22
CA ALA A 73 -14.10 -9.93 0.20
C ALA A 73 -12.99 -10.49 1.12
N TRP A 74 -11.86 -9.79 1.28
CA TRP A 74 -10.75 -10.28 2.12
C TRP A 74 -10.92 -9.89 3.58
N ASP A 75 -10.42 -10.72 4.47
CA ASP A 75 -10.33 -10.45 5.91
C ASP A 75 -8.93 -9.92 6.27
N TRP A 76 -8.86 -8.76 6.92
CA TRP A 76 -7.57 -8.13 7.24
C TRP A 76 -6.72 -8.92 8.23
N GLU A 77 -7.33 -9.69 9.13
CA GLU A 77 -6.60 -10.51 10.11
C GLU A 77 -5.90 -11.67 9.39
N ALA A 78 -6.60 -12.37 8.51
CA ALA A 78 -6.09 -13.43 7.66
C ALA A 78 -5.01 -12.90 6.70
N VAL A 79 -5.26 -11.75 6.06
CA VAL A 79 -4.28 -11.07 5.20
C VAL A 79 -3.02 -10.76 6.01
N SER A 80 -3.12 -10.04 7.12
CA SER A 80 -1.95 -9.66 7.94
C SER A 80 -1.15 -10.88 8.41
N LYS A 81 -1.84 -11.96 8.83
CA LYS A 81 -1.22 -13.22 9.23
C LYS A 81 -0.46 -13.88 8.08
N SER A 82 -1.03 -13.90 6.87
CA SER A 82 -0.38 -14.50 5.70
C SER A 82 0.89 -13.75 5.26
N TYR A 83 0.96 -12.44 5.48
CA TYR A 83 2.12 -11.62 5.14
C TYR A 83 3.20 -11.58 6.23
N ARG A 84 2.89 -11.96 7.48
CA ARG A 84 3.85 -11.90 8.61
C ARG A 84 5.17 -12.64 8.35
N THR A 85 5.12 -13.73 7.59
CA THR A 85 6.29 -14.55 7.21
C THR A 85 7.01 -14.05 5.95
N HIS A 86 6.52 -12.98 5.31
CA HIS A 86 7.11 -12.37 4.13
C HIS A 86 7.99 -11.19 4.55
N PRO A 87 9.33 -11.37 4.69
CA PRO A 87 10.20 -10.31 5.16
C PRO A 87 10.28 -9.14 4.17
N LYS A 88 10.08 -9.43 2.88
CA LYS A 88 10.10 -8.45 1.78
C LYS A 88 8.76 -7.77 1.52
N ARG A 89 7.75 -7.92 2.39
CA ARG A 89 6.44 -7.34 2.15
C ARG A 89 6.48 -5.80 2.15
N PHE A 90 5.58 -5.22 1.36
CA PHE A 90 5.15 -3.84 1.48
C PHE A 90 3.95 -3.78 2.42
N GLU A 91 3.90 -2.80 3.31
CA GLU A 91 2.74 -2.54 4.17
C GLU A 91 2.63 -1.04 4.47
N LEU A 92 1.41 -0.55 4.48
CA LEU A 92 1.10 0.86 4.64
C LEU A 92 -0.25 1.04 5.34
N SER A 93 -0.29 1.81 6.41
CA SER A 93 -1.49 2.41 6.97
C SER A 93 -1.46 3.93 6.80
N ILE A 94 -2.61 4.52 6.47
CA ILE A 94 -2.76 5.94 6.20
C ILE A 94 -3.77 6.51 7.19
N TRP A 95 -3.37 7.56 7.91
CA TRP A 95 -4.11 8.11 9.03
C TRP A 95 -4.52 9.55 8.78
N PHE A 96 -5.69 9.93 9.27
CA PHE A 96 -6.14 11.31 9.36
C PHE A 96 -6.02 11.81 10.79
N LYS A 97 -5.31 12.93 10.98
CA LYS A 97 -5.04 13.59 12.26
C LYS A 97 -4.54 12.65 13.36
N GLY A 98 -3.83 11.57 12.98
CA GLY A 98 -3.25 10.58 13.89
C GLY A 98 -4.25 9.68 14.63
N LEU A 99 -5.57 9.77 14.36
CA LEU A 99 -6.60 9.06 15.14
C LEU A 99 -7.49 8.15 14.28
N GLU A 100 -7.78 8.57 13.06
CA GLU A 100 -8.69 7.89 12.16
C GLU A 100 -7.90 7.18 11.07
N LEU A 101 -8.02 5.87 10.98
CA LEU A 101 -7.42 5.12 9.88
C LEU A 101 -8.22 5.43 8.61
N GLY A 102 -7.61 6.12 7.65
CA GLY A 102 -8.25 6.45 6.38
C GLY A 102 -8.12 5.35 5.33
N GLY A 103 -7.03 4.57 5.40
CA GLY A 103 -6.77 3.51 4.42
C GLY A 103 -5.64 2.58 4.82
N ALA A 104 -5.59 1.41 4.18
CA ALA A 104 -4.51 0.45 4.33
C ALA A 104 -4.16 -0.23 2.99
N SER A 105 -2.90 -0.57 2.82
CA SER A 105 -2.41 -1.38 1.71
C SER A 105 -1.32 -2.36 2.15
N ILE A 106 -1.32 -3.55 1.55
CA ILE A 106 -0.28 -4.55 1.75
C ILE A 106 0.02 -5.28 0.45
N GLY A 107 1.26 -5.73 0.31
CA GLY A 107 1.74 -6.38 -0.89
C GLY A 107 3.13 -6.98 -0.73
N ARG A 108 3.74 -7.40 -1.83
CA ARG A 108 5.07 -8.02 -1.83
C ARG A 108 5.74 -7.96 -3.19
N PRO A 109 7.05 -8.19 -3.30
CA PRO A 109 7.67 -8.48 -4.57
C PRO A 109 7.09 -9.75 -5.19
N THR A 110 7.04 -9.81 -6.51
CA THR A 110 6.82 -11.05 -7.25
C THR A 110 7.92 -12.08 -6.95
N TRP A 111 7.68 -13.35 -7.25
CA TRP A 111 8.64 -14.42 -6.98
C TRP A 111 10.02 -14.18 -7.63
N SER A 112 10.04 -13.64 -8.86
CA SER A 112 11.27 -13.26 -9.55
C SER A 112 11.94 -12.00 -8.98
N GLY A 113 11.30 -11.29 -8.04
CA GLY A 113 11.83 -10.10 -7.38
C GLY A 113 11.78 -8.81 -8.20
N GLY A 114 11.64 -8.89 -9.52
CA GLY A 114 11.77 -7.73 -10.41
C GLY A 114 10.57 -6.77 -10.46
N LYS A 115 9.48 -7.06 -9.73
CA LYS A 115 8.21 -6.32 -9.79
C LYS A 115 7.59 -6.26 -8.39
N LEU A 116 7.03 -5.13 -7.98
CA LEU A 116 6.24 -5.00 -6.74
C LEU A 116 4.75 -5.14 -7.05
N ARG A 117 4.01 -5.89 -6.22
CA ARG A 117 2.54 -5.97 -6.26
C ARG A 117 1.97 -5.36 -4.99
N LEU A 118 0.95 -4.52 -5.16
CA LEU A 118 -0.01 -4.10 -4.15
C LEU A 118 -1.19 -5.07 -4.27
N ASP A 119 -1.25 -6.03 -3.35
CA ASP A 119 -2.24 -7.10 -3.41
C ASP A 119 -3.58 -6.65 -2.83
N TYR A 120 -3.56 -5.77 -1.82
CA TYR A 120 -4.77 -5.22 -1.21
C TYR A 120 -4.62 -3.71 -0.98
N ILE A 121 -5.68 -2.98 -1.27
CA ILE A 121 -5.86 -1.56 -0.98
C ILE A 121 -7.30 -1.39 -0.52
N GLU A 122 -7.52 -0.80 0.65
CA GLU A 122 -8.85 -0.47 1.14
C GLU A 122 -8.87 0.91 1.78
N SER A 123 -9.87 1.71 1.43
CA SER A 123 -10.22 2.94 2.14
C SER A 123 -11.23 2.63 3.24
N HIS A 124 -11.31 3.47 4.26
CA HIS A 124 -12.28 3.34 5.34
C HIS A 124 -13.71 3.12 4.80
N PRO A 125 -14.46 2.10 5.26
CA PRO A 125 -15.74 1.71 4.66
C PRO A 125 -16.85 2.75 4.87
N MET A 126 -16.75 3.58 5.90
CA MET A 126 -17.68 4.68 6.16
C MET A 126 -17.25 6.02 5.54
N GLY A 127 -16.12 6.02 4.83
CA GLY A 127 -15.46 7.23 4.34
C GLY A 127 -14.67 7.96 5.42
N THR A 128 -13.72 8.77 4.99
CA THR A 128 -12.94 9.73 5.80
C THR A 128 -12.59 10.95 4.96
N PRO A 129 -12.05 12.03 5.55
CA PRO A 129 -11.50 13.14 4.78
C PRO A 129 -10.39 12.75 3.79
N LEU A 130 -9.81 11.54 3.90
CA LEU A 130 -8.80 11.00 2.99
C LEU A 130 -9.40 10.21 1.81
N ASP A 131 -10.72 10.15 1.67
CA ASP A 131 -11.37 9.51 0.54
C ASP A 131 -10.86 10.11 -0.78
N GLY A 132 -10.52 9.23 -1.73
CA GLY A 132 -9.88 9.59 -2.99
C GLY A 132 -8.35 9.68 -2.94
N LEU A 133 -7.75 9.91 -1.77
CA LEU A 133 -6.30 10.01 -1.59
C LEU A 133 -5.63 8.67 -1.23
N VAL A 134 -6.36 7.72 -0.63
CA VAL A 134 -5.82 6.43 -0.17
C VAL A 134 -5.08 5.67 -1.26
N THR A 135 -5.68 5.54 -2.45
CA THR A 135 -5.03 4.87 -3.58
C THR A 135 -3.79 5.63 -4.03
N ASP A 136 -3.84 6.96 -4.09
CA ASP A 136 -2.74 7.80 -4.57
C ASP A 136 -1.54 7.73 -3.65
N ILE A 137 -1.76 7.82 -2.34
CA ILE A 137 -0.73 7.67 -1.32
C ILE A 137 -0.18 6.22 -1.33
N SER A 138 -1.05 5.21 -1.49
CA SER A 138 -0.60 3.80 -1.58
C SER A 138 0.27 3.55 -2.82
N VAL A 139 -0.10 4.12 -3.96
CA VAL A 139 0.69 4.06 -5.18
C VAL A 139 2.02 4.78 -4.98
N ALA A 140 2.03 6.00 -4.44
CA ALA A 140 3.26 6.75 -4.18
C ALA A 140 4.22 5.96 -3.27
N ALA A 141 3.72 5.42 -2.15
CA ALA A 141 4.51 4.57 -1.25
C ALA A 141 4.99 3.29 -1.93
N GLY A 142 4.13 2.66 -2.72
CA GLY A 142 4.49 1.49 -3.52
C GLY A 142 5.61 1.80 -4.52
N MET A 143 5.57 2.94 -5.19
CA MET A 143 6.61 3.37 -6.14
C MET A 143 7.95 3.59 -5.44
N VAL A 144 7.96 4.32 -4.31
CA VAL A 144 9.19 4.55 -3.53
C VAL A 144 9.76 3.21 -3.04
N TYR A 145 8.92 2.33 -2.51
CA TYR A 145 9.34 1.01 -2.07
C TYR A 145 9.89 0.18 -3.23
N ALA A 146 9.21 0.18 -4.38
CA ALA A 146 9.60 -0.57 -5.56
C ALA A 146 10.97 -0.12 -6.10
N ASN A 147 11.19 1.20 -6.16
CA ASN A 147 12.49 1.77 -6.53
C ASN A 147 13.59 1.35 -5.53
N ALA A 148 13.32 1.41 -4.22
CA ALA A 148 14.29 1.05 -3.19
C ALA A 148 14.73 -0.43 -3.25
N ILE A 149 13.91 -1.32 -3.81
CA ILE A 149 14.23 -2.74 -3.97
C ILE A 149 14.72 -3.09 -5.38
N GLY A 150 14.85 -2.11 -6.28
CA GLY A 150 15.26 -2.32 -7.68
C GLY A 150 14.20 -3.04 -8.52
N ALA A 151 12.91 -2.92 -8.16
CA ALA A 151 11.84 -3.37 -9.03
C ALA A 151 11.75 -2.45 -10.26
N THR A 152 11.21 -2.97 -11.35
CA THR A 152 11.04 -2.23 -12.63
C THR A 152 9.57 -1.98 -12.95
N GLN A 153 8.67 -2.37 -12.05
CA GLN A 153 7.22 -2.19 -12.24
C GLN A 153 6.51 -2.25 -10.89
N LEU A 154 5.49 -1.40 -10.75
CA LEU A 154 4.45 -1.51 -9.72
C LEU A 154 3.19 -2.13 -10.33
N ARG A 155 2.53 -3.04 -9.60
CA ARG A 155 1.27 -3.68 -10.00
C ARG A 155 0.22 -3.49 -8.91
N ILE A 156 -0.98 -3.05 -9.27
CA ILE A 156 -2.17 -3.09 -8.41
C ILE A 156 -3.00 -4.30 -8.85
N MET A 157 -3.10 -5.28 -7.97
CA MET A 157 -3.66 -6.58 -8.31
C MET A 157 -5.19 -6.59 -8.22
N ASN A 158 -5.82 -7.39 -9.09
CA ASN A 158 -7.21 -7.85 -8.97
C ASN A 158 -8.22 -6.72 -8.64
N PRO A 159 -8.40 -5.73 -9.54
CA PRO A 159 -9.48 -4.75 -9.35
C PRO A 159 -10.82 -5.48 -9.18
N VAL A 160 -11.55 -5.15 -8.11
CA VAL A 160 -12.76 -5.88 -7.71
C VAL A 160 -13.95 -5.68 -8.67
N ASN A 161 -13.92 -4.62 -9.47
CA ASN A 161 -14.90 -4.32 -10.51
C ASN A 161 -14.33 -3.31 -11.52
N THR A 162 -15.09 -3.02 -12.58
CA THR A 162 -14.71 -2.08 -13.65
C THR A 162 -14.46 -0.67 -13.12
N ALA A 163 -15.28 -0.15 -12.19
CA ALA A 163 -15.08 1.19 -11.64
C ALA A 163 -13.75 1.33 -10.87
N VAL A 164 -13.35 0.28 -10.13
CA VAL A 164 -12.06 0.23 -9.44
C VAL A 164 -10.90 0.10 -10.44
N LYS A 165 -11.06 -0.70 -11.48
CA LYS A 165 -10.08 -0.78 -12.59
C LYS A 165 -9.89 0.60 -13.23
N ASP A 166 -10.98 1.27 -13.58
CA ASP A 166 -10.93 2.58 -14.24
C ASP A 166 -10.33 3.65 -13.32
N HIS A 167 -10.62 3.59 -12.01
CA HIS A 167 -9.96 4.43 -11.01
C HIS A 167 -8.45 4.22 -10.98
N TYR A 168 -7.96 2.97 -11.04
CA TYR A 168 -6.53 2.70 -11.13
C TYR A 168 -5.92 3.17 -12.46
N LEU A 169 -6.62 2.98 -13.58
CA LEU A 169 -6.17 3.44 -14.91
C LEU A 169 -6.20 4.95 -15.08
N SER A 170 -7.00 5.67 -14.28
CA SER A 170 -7.00 7.13 -14.25
C SER A 170 -5.67 7.71 -13.73
N LYS A 171 -4.84 6.88 -13.09
CA LYS A 171 -3.56 7.31 -12.52
C LYS A 171 -2.48 7.35 -13.61
N PRO A 172 -1.62 8.38 -13.65
CA PRO A 172 -0.63 8.53 -14.72
C PRO A 172 0.29 7.31 -14.85
N GLY A 173 0.46 6.84 -16.09
CA GLY A 173 1.37 5.76 -16.45
C GLY A 173 0.85 4.35 -16.18
N PHE A 174 -0.40 4.19 -15.76
CA PHE A 174 -0.99 2.86 -15.58
C PHE A 174 -1.58 2.30 -16.86
N ALA A 175 -1.33 1.01 -17.10
CA ALA A 175 -1.95 0.19 -18.13
C ALA A 175 -2.56 -1.07 -17.51
N PHE A 176 -3.50 -1.71 -18.21
CA PHE A 176 -4.13 -2.96 -17.74
C PHE A 176 -3.50 -4.19 -18.39
N ASN A 177 -3.27 -5.23 -17.60
CA ASN A 177 -2.93 -6.56 -18.09
C ASN A 177 -4.11 -7.50 -17.86
N GLU A 178 -4.83 -7.83 -18.93
CA GLU A 178 -6.03 -8.69 -18.86
C GLU A 178 -5.69 -10.10 -18.36
N ARG A 179 -4.64 -10.71 -18.92
CA ARG A 179 -4.23 -12.08 -18.60
C ARG A 179 -3.89 -12.28 -17.12
N GLY A 180 -3.24 -11.29 -16.51
CA GLY A 180 -2.83 -11.31 -15.11
C GLY A 180 -3.82 -10.65 -14.16
N ASN A 181 -4.87 -10.00 -14.68
CA ASN A 181 -5.84 -9.21 -13.94
C ASN A 181 -5.19 -8.19 -12.99
N PHE A 182 -4.35 -7.30 -13.51
CA PHE A 182 -3.73 -6.23 -12.73
C PHE A 182 -3.52 -4.95 -13.54
N CYS A 183 -3.59 -3.81 -12.86
CA CYS A 183 -3.12 -2.54 -13.41
C CYS A 183 -1.63 -2.40 -13.09
N TYR A 184 -0.79 -1.94 -14.02
CA TYR A 184 0.64 -1.81 -13.81
C TYR A 184 1.18 -0.49 -14.33
N ARG A 185 2.29 -0.06 -13.73
CA ARG A 185 3.09 1.08 -14.16
C ARG A 185 4.56 0.70 -14.11
N ASP A 186 5.29 0.98 -15.20
CA ASP A 186 6.74 0.81 -15.25
C ASP A 186 7.45 1.93 -14.47
N LEU A 187 8.64 1.62 -13.93
CA LEU A 187 9.43 2.47 -13.03
C LEU A 187 10.63 3.10 -13.74
#